data_AF-W5TMC8-F1
#
_entry.id   AF-W5TMC8-F1
#
_cell.length_a   1.000
_cell.length_b   1.000
_cell.length_c   1.000
_cell.angle_alpha   90.00
_cell.angle_beta   90.00
_cell.angle_gamma   90.00
#
_symmetry.space_group_name_H-M   'P 1'
#
loop_
_entity.id
_entity.type
_entity.pdbx_description
1 polymer ?
#
loop_
_entity_poly.entity_id
_entity_poly.type
_entity_poly.pdbx_seq_one_letter_code
_entity_poly.pdbx_strand_id
1 'polypeptide(L)'
;MTVIVDGEVAARAAEQSRAQRAGWNPFTRLVFRFTFLYLGLFCLTYPQIVFAFTGWFGSWLDPDAVLWQARVLRPVLEWVGRTVFGVHPVLSPSGSGDQTILWVLVFCVLVVAVAGTLIWSVLDRRRPDYRRLAGWFLLFLRMCLGAQMLLYGFAKVIPTQMPKPELSTLLTPYGDLTPMAVLWSQVGTSPVYEILLGSAELFAGVLLFLPRTATVGAMLAMISMAQVFVLNMTFDVPVKILSGHLLLISMALLAPQARRLLDVLVLDRPVGSSTAPYPFRTRRSRLLAGLVQAGIGIWVGVALVHIGIQQWDSGPGRPEPPLYGIWKVEEFTRDGQPVPPLLTDTSRWQRVVFDYPGVMHYQRTDGTLVPTGAQVDTDAHRVALVASSGGTGKTLAPLGEFTYEQQGTDGLRFTGELAGHPVTVTFRREDPNAFPQRSTGFRWVQNAPSY
;
A
#
# COMPACT_ATOMS: atom_id res chain seq x y z
N MET A 1 23.01 -38.98 -40.34
CA MET A 1 22.66 -38.23 -39.11
C MET A 1 22.75 -36.71 -39.35
N THR A 2 23.80 -36.21 -40.00
CA THR A 2 23.99 -34.79 -40.36
C THR A 2 22.88 -34.20 -41.25
N VAL A 3 22.44 -34.93 -42.28
CA VAL A 3 21.40 -34.48 -43.23
C VAL A 3 20.00 -34.29 -42.58
N ILE A 4 19.68 -35.05 -41.52
CA ILE A 4 18.39 -34.95 -40.82
C ILE A 4 18.38 -33.73 -39.88
N VAL A 5 19.53 -33.45 -39.23
CA VAL A 5 19.70 -32.27 -38.37
C VAL A 5 19.65 -30.98 -39.19
N ASP A 6 20.27 -30.96 -40.37
CA ASP A 6 20.21 -29.80 -41.29
C ASP A 6 18.78 -29.55 -41.82
N GLY A 7 18.00 -30.61 -42.06
CA GLY A 7 16.60 -30.52 -42.46
C GLY A 7 15.68 -29.95 -41.37
N GLU A 8 15.87 -30.35 -40.11
CA GLU A 8 15.11 -29.80 -38.97
C GLU A 8 15.48 -28.33 -38.67
N VAL A 9 16.77 -27.98 -38.81
CA VAL A 9 17.23 -26.59 -38.65
C VAL A 9 16.65 -25.71 -39.77
N ALA A 10 16.66 -26.18 -41.02
CA ALA A 10 16.06 -25.48 -42.15
C ALA A 10 14.53 -25.35 -42.03
N ALA A 11 13.83 -26.39 -41.55
CA ALA A 11 12.39 -26.36 -41.32
C ALA A 11 12.02 -25.38 -40.20
N ARG A 12 12.76 -25.37 -39.08
CA ARG A 12 12.56 -24.40 -37.99
C ARG A 12 12.88 -22.97 -38.42
N ALA A 13 13.91 -22.77 -39.25
CA ALA A 13 14.23 -21.47 -39.83
C ALA A 13 13.13 -21.00 -40.80
N ALA A 14 12.56 -21.90 -41.60
CA ALA A 14 11.43 -21.61 -42.49
C ALA A 14 10.15 -21.30 -41.72
N GLU A 15 9.89 -22.00 -40.62
CA GLU A 15 8.73 -21.78 -39.75
C GLU A 15 8.84 -20.48 -38.94
N GLN A 16 10.04 -20.17 -38.42
CA GLN A 16 10.35 -18.85 -37.84
C GLN A 16 10.25 -17.73 -38.89
N SER A 17 10.68 -17.97 -40.13
CA SER A 17 10.52 -17.03 -41.24
C SER A 17 9.04 -16.84 -41.62
N ARG A 18 8.22 -17.89 -41.56
CA ARG A 18 6.76 -17.82 -41.79
C ARG A 18 6.03 -17.06 -40.68
N ALA A 19 6.37 -17.32 -39.42
CA ALA A 19 5.87 -16.56 -38.27
C ALA A 19 6.38 -15.11 -38.28
N GLN A 20 7.59 -14.86 -38.78
CA GLN A 20 8.10 -13.51 -39.01
C GLN A 20 7.36 -12.80 -40.16
N ARG A 21 6.92 -13.52 -41.20
CA ARG A 21 6.12 -12.99 -42.32
C ARG A 21 4.65 -12.74 -41.96
N ALA A 22 4.12 -13.40 -40.93
CA ALA A 22 2.81 -13.09 -40.39
C ALA A 22 2.83 -11.71 -39.69
N GLY A 23 2.15 -10.72 -40.28
CA GLY A 23 1.99 -9.39 -39.70
C GLY A 23 1.24 -9.43 -38.36
N TRP A 24 1.30 -8.34 -37.60
CA TRP A 24 0.56 -8.22 -36.36
C TRP A 24 -0.96 -8.20 -36.63
N ASN A 25 -1.73 -8.86 -35.77
CA ASN A 25 -3.18 -8.74 -35.83
C ASN A 25 -3.60 -7.27 -35.58
N PRO A 26 -4.79 -6.83 -36.03
CA PRO A 26 -5.23 -5.45 -35.88
C PRO A 26 -5.25 -4.96 -34.43
N PHE A 27 -5.62 -5.82 -33.49
CA PHE A 27 -5.67 -5.49 -32.07
C PHE A 27 -4.28 -5.19 -31.49
N THR A 28 -3.28 -6.02 -31.77
CA THR A 28 -1.89 -5.80 -31.34
C THR A 28 -1.33 -4.49 -31.91
N ARG A 29 -1.68 -4.15 -33.16
CA ARG A 29 -1.28 -2.85 -33.75
C ARG A 29 -1.94 -1.68 -33.03
N LEU A 30 -3.23 -1.78 -32.71
CA LEU A 30 -3.96 -0.75 -31.98
C LEU A 30 -3.40 -0.55 -30.57
N VAL A 31 -3.26 -1.64 -29.81
CA VAL A 31 -2.69 -1.64 -28.46
C VAL A 31 -1.28 -1.06 -28.48
N PHE A 32 -0.43 -1.48 -29.41
CA PHE A 32 0.92 -0.93 -29.51
C PHE A 32 0.92 0.58 -29.74
N ARG A 33 0.14 1.09 -30.70
CA ARG A 33 0.07 2.54 -30.99
C ARG A 33 -0.38 3.33 -29.76
N PHE A 34 -1.42 2.84 -29.06
CA PHE A 34 -1.90 3.46 -27.84
C PHE A 34 -0.85 3.44 -26.74
N THR A 35 -0.27 2.27 -26.43
CA THR A 35 0.76 2.13 -25.40
C THR A 35 2.00 2.97 -25.73
N PHE A 36 2.42 3.01 -27.00
CA PHE A 36 3.53 3.82 -27.48
C PHE A 36 3.31 5.30 -27.19
N LEU A 37 2.13 5.83 -27.55
CA LEU A 37 1.80 7.23 -27.32
C LEU A 37 1.58 7.52 -25.84
N TYR A 38 0.78 6.72 -25.15
CA TYR A 38 0.40 6.96 -23.76
C TYR A 38 1.61 6.87 -22.81
N LEU A 39 2.30 5.73 -22.76
CA LEU A 39 3.44 5.56 -21.86
C LEU A 39 4.66 6.36 -22.33
N GLY A 40 4.82 6.56 -23.65
CA GLY A 40 5.86 7.43 -24.19
C GLY A 40 5.70 8.87 -23.73
N LEU A 41 4.52 9.45 -23.94
CA LEU A 41 4.19 10.81 -23.50
C LEU A 41 4.25 10.92 -21.97
N PHE A 42 3.72 9.94 -21.24
CA PHE A 42 3.81 9.93 -19.78
C PHE A 42 5.27 10.00 -19.31
N CYS A 43 6.14 9.11 -19.82
CA CYS A 43 7.57 9.13 -19.47
C CYS A 43 8.24 10.46 -19.80
N LEU A 44 7.86 11.11 -20.91
CA LEU A 44 8.48 12.36 -21.36
C LEU A 44 7.96 13.60 -20.62
N THR A 45 6.70 13.59 -20.18
CA THR A 45 6.02 14.76 -19.62
C THR A 45 5.89 14.71 -18.10
N TYR A 46 5.92 13.53 -17.49
CA TYR A 46 5.84 13.42 -16.03
C TYR A 46 7.18 13.88 -15.41
N PRO A 47 7.15 14.83 -14.45
CA PRO A 47 8.33 15.54 -13.92
C PRO A 47 9.57 14.67 -13.66
N GLN A 48 9.39 13.60 -12.88
CA GLN A 48 10.49 12.85 -12.27
C GLN A 48 11.26 11.93 -13.24
N ILE A 49 10.63 11.47 -14.34
CA ILE A 49 11.16 10.37 -15.15
C ILE A 49 12.37 10.81 -15.97
N VAL A 50 12.22 11.85 -16.79
CA VAL A 50 13.33 12.36 -17.62
C VAL A 50 14.38 13.05 -16.74
N PHE A 51 13.96 13.69 -15.64
CA PHE A 51 14.89 14.36 -14.74
C PHE A 51 15.93 13.41 -14.15
N ALA A 52 15.59 12.14 -13.92
CA ALA A 52 16.58 11.14 -13.44
C ALA A 52 17.80 11.00 -14.38
N PHE A 53 17.67 11.31 -15.67
CA PHE A 53 18.76 11.24 -16.63
C PHE A 53 19.68 12.46 -16.64
N THR A 54 19.36 13.54 -15.92
CA THR A 54 20.33 14.62 -15.69
C THR A 54 21.50 14.14 -14.84
N GLY A 55 21.30 13.07 -14.07
CA GLY A 55 22.31 12.48 -13.20
C GLY A 55 22.89 13.53 -12.25
N TRP A 56 24.21 13.51 -12.08
CA TRP A 56 24.92 14.44 -11.20
C TRP A 56 24.69 15.92 -11.55
N PHE A 57 24.53 16.25 -12.84
CA PHE A 57 24.26 17.64 -13.26
C PHE A 57 22.95 18.18 -12.72
N GLY A 58 22.00 17.32 -12.34
CA GLY A 58 20.77 17.74 -11.68
C GLY A 58 21.01 18.50 -10.38
N SER A 59 22.12 18.23 -9.68
CA SER A 59 22.49 18.96 -8.45
C SER A 59 22.87 20.43 -8.69
N TRP A 60 23.19 20.80 -9.94
CA TRP A 60 23.50 22.17 -10.33
C TRP A 60 22.29 22.92 -10.87
N LEU A 61 21.16 22.23 -11.04
CA LEU A 61 19.90 22.83 -11.44
C LEU A 61 19.16 23.33 -10.21
N ASP A 62 18.27 24.29 -10.45
CA ASP A 62 17.30 24.71 -9.44
C ASP A 62 16.53 23.47 -8.91
N PRO A 63 16.30 23.31 -7.59
CA PRO A 63 15.54 22.16 -7.04
C PRO A 63 14.19 21.96 -7.72
N ASP A 64 13.60 23.07 -8.15
CA ASP A 64 12.31 23.14 -8.79
C ASP A 64 12.39 22.71 -10.27
N ALA A 65 13.59 22.54 -10.85
CA ALA A 65 13.81 22.11 -12.23
C ALA A 65 13.18 20.74 -12.53
N VAL A 66 13.02 19.86 -11.54
CA VAL A 66 12.31 18.57 -11.74
C VAL A 66 10.90 18.76 -12.30
N LEU A 67 10.24 19.88 -12.00
CA LEU A 67 8.87 20.20 -12.44
C LEU A 67 8.80 20.89 -13.81
N TRP A 68 9.92 21.02 -14.53
CA TRP A 68 9.99 21.87 -15.74
C TRP A 68 8.95 21.50 -16.81
N GLN A 69 8.71 20.20 -17.05
CA GLN A 69 7.71 19.75 -18.03
C GLN A 69 6.30 20.21 -17.63
N ALA A 70 5.94 20.01 -16.36
CA ALA A 70 4.64 20.43 -15.84
C ALA A 70 4.49 21.96 -15.86
N ARG A 71 5.57 22.72 -15.62
CA ARG A 71 5.56 24.19 -15.76
C ARG A 71 5.36 24.64 -17.20
N VAL A 72 6.04 24.01 -18.16
CA VAL A 72 5.89 24.34 -19.59
C VAL A 72 4.47 24.04 -20.05
N LEU A 73 3.89 22.93 -19.60
CA LEU A 73 2.53 22.54 -19.95
C LEU A 73 1.46 23.29 -19.13
N ARG A 74 1.85 23.98 -18.06
CA ARG A 74 0.93 24.62 -17.10
C ARG A 74 -0.18 25.44 -17.75
N PRO A 75 0.05 26.31 -18.75
CA PRO A 75 -1.05 27.09 -19.34
C PRO A 75 -2.15 26.22 -19.95
N VAL A 76 -1.75 25.11 -20.60
CA VAL A 76 -2.69 24.14 -21.18
C VAL A 76 -3.39 23.37 -20.05
N LEU A 77 -2.66 22.91 -19.04
CA LEU A 77 -3.23 22.15 -17.93
C LEU A 77 -4.22 22.99 -17.10
N GLU A 78 -3.92 24.27 -16.85
CA GLU A 78 -4.83 25.19 -16.17
C GLU A 78 -6.06 25.53 -17.01
N TRP A 79 -5.90 25.64 -18.33
CA TRP A 79 -7.03 25.83 -19.23
C TRP A 79 -7.95 24.60 -19.25
N VAL A 80 -7.38 23.39 -19.38
CA VAL A 80 -8.15 22.14 -19.33
C VAL A 80 -8.80 21.95 -17.96
N GLY A 81 -8.07 22.19 -16.87
CA GLY A 81 -8.60 22.10 -15.51
C GLY A 81 -9.82 22.99 -15.31
N ARG A 82 -9.75 24.26 -15.75
CA ARG A 82 -10.87 25.20 -15.66
C ARG A 82 -12.03 24.84 -16.59
N THR A 83 -11.72 24.49 -17.84
CA THR A 83 -12.74 24.34 -18.89
C THR A 83 -13.46 22.99 -18.84
N VAL A 84 -12.72 21.91 -18.59
CA VAL A 84 -13.27 20.53 -18.61
C VAL A 84 -13.73 20.10 -17.23
N PHE A 85 -12.97 20.43 -16.19
CA PHE A 85 -13.20 19.93 -14.84
C PHE A 85 -13.74 20.98 -13.86
N GLY A 86 -13.79 22.26 -14.25
CA GLY A 86 -14.25 23.34 -13.37
C GLY A 86 -13.35 23.57 -12.15
N VAL A 87 -12.09 23.14 -12.20
CA VAL A 87 -11.12 23.26 -11.09
C VAL A 87 -10.01 24.26 -11.43
N HIS A 88 -9.38 24.81 -10.40
CA HIS A 88 -8.19 25.65 -10.52
C HIS A 88 -6.95 24.83 -10.13
N PRO A 89 -6.34 24.07 -11.05
CA PRO A 89 -5.19 23.24 -10.71
C PRO A 89 -3.98 24.14 -10.47
N VAL A 90 -3.35 24.00 -9.31
CA VAL A 90 -2.12 24.71 -8.94
C VAL A 90 -0.99 23.71 -8.89
N LEU A 91 0.14 24.05 -9.51
CA LEU A 91 1.39 23.32 -9.33
C LEU A 91 2.12 23.92 -8.13
N SER A 92 2.39 23.09 -7.12
CA SER A 92 3.12 23.48 -5.91
C SER A 92 4.30 22.53 -5.68
N PRO A 93 5.44 22.98 -5.14
CA PRO A 93 6.56 22.12 -4.76
C PRO A 93 6.27 21.40 -3.42
N SER A 94 5.12 20.72 -3.31
CA SER A 94 4.67 20.06 -2.08
C SER A 94 5.23 18.66 -1.85
N GLY A 95 6.06 18.16 -2.78
CA GLY A 95 6.53 16.77 -2.79
C GLY A 95 5.47 15.74 -3.22
N SER A 96 4.22 16.17 -3.46
CA SER A 96 3.16 15.28 -3.93
C SER A 96 3.24 15.01 -5.43
N GLY A 97 3.17 13.73 -5.80
CA GLY A 97 2.96 13.25 -7.17
C GLY A 97 1.48 13.16 -7.58
N ASP A 98 0.55 13.39 -6.65
CA ASP A 98 -0.89 13.26 -6.86
C ASP A 98 -1.62 14.62 -6.82
N GLN A 99 -0.93 15.69 -7.23
CA GLN A 99 -1.53 17.02 -7.32
C GLN A 99 -2.60 17.08 -8.40
N THR A 100 -3.57 17.99 -8.22
CA THR A 100 -4.68 18.20 -9.17
C THR A 100 -4.17 18.43 -10.59
N ILE A 101 -3.12 19.24 -10.73
CA ILE A 101 -2.54 19.55 -12.05
C ILE A 101 -1.90 18.33 -12.72
N LEU A 102 -1.38 17.38 -11.95
CA LEU A 102 -0.76 16.15 -12.47
C LEU A 102 -1.83 15.14 -12.90
N TRP A 103 -2.99 15.09 -12.23
CA TRP A 103 -4.15 14.35 -12.74
C TRP A 103 -4.68 14.92 -14.06
N VAL A 104 -4.74 16.26 -14.17
CA VAL A 104 -5.11 16.91 -15.44
C VAL A 104 -4.07 16.60 -16.52
N LEU A 105 -2.77 16.56 -16.19
CA LEU A 105 -1.72 16.12 -17.12
C LEU A 105 -1.96 14.70 -17.63
N VAL A 106 -2.24 13.74 -16.74
CA VAL A 106 -2.52 12.36 -17.12
C VAL A 106 -3.75 12.28 -18.04
N PHE A 107 -4.80 13.06 -17.74
CA PHE A 107 -5.98 13.16 -18.60
C PHE A 107 -5.63 13.70 -20.00
N CYS A 108 -4.85 14.79 -20.08
CA CYS A 108 -4.39 15.34 -21.36
C CYS A 108 -3.56 14.31 -22.15
N VAL A 109 -2.65 13.61 -21.49
CA VAL A 109 -1.85 12.54 -22.10
C VAL A 109 -2.74 11.42 -22.63
N LEU A 110 -3.78 11.02 -21.88
CA LEU A 110 -4.75 10.02 -22.30
C LEU A 110 -5.50 10.45 -23.56
N VAL A 111 -6.05 11.68 -23.57
CA VAL A 111 -6.80 12.22 -24.72
C VAL A 111 -5.91 12.29 -25.97
N VAL A 112 -4.68 12.80 -25.83
CA VAL A 112 -3.71 12.88 -26.93
C VAL A 112 -3.34 11.49 -27.43
N ALA A 113 -3.14 10.52 -26.52
CA ALA A 113 -2.81 9.15 -26.90
C ALA A 113 -3.96 8.47 -27.65
N VAL A 114 -5.21 8.65 -27.23
CA VAL A 114 -6.40 8.12 -27.92
C VAL A 114 -6.53 8.75 -29.31
N ALA A 115 -6.53 10.09 -29.39
CA ALA A 115 -6.66 10.80 -30.66
C ALA A 115 -5.51 10.45 -31.63
N GLY A 116 -4.27 10.47 -31.13
CA GLY A 116 -3.08 10.09 -31.90
C GLY A 116 -3.14 8.63 -32.37
N THR A 117 -3.68 7.71 -31.57
CA THR A 117 -3.85 6.31 -31.98
C THR A 117 -4.85 6.16 -33.11
N LEU A 118 -5.96 6.90 -33.08
CA LEU A 118 -6.96 6.91 -34.14
C LEU A 118 -6.36 7.47 -35.43
N ILE A 119 -5.72 8.63 -35.36
CA ILE A 119 -5.06 9.29 -36.50
C ILE A 119 -3.99 8.36 -37.09
N TRP A 120 -3.11 7.81 -36.26
CA TRP A 120 -2.08 6.86 -36.71
C TRP A 120 -2.69 5.61 -37.35
N SER A 121 -3.81 5.12 -36.82
CA SER A 121 -4.49 3.96 -37.39
C SER A 121 -5.10 4.20 -38.76
N VAL A 122 -5.56 5.43 -39.05
CA VAL A 122 -6.06 5.83 -40.36
C VAL A 122 -4.91 6.04 -41.35
N LEU A 123 -3.90 6.82 -40.96
CA LEU A 123 -2.79 7.20 -41.83
C LEU A 123 -1.88 6.02 -42.20
N ASP A 124 -1.60 5.13 -41.23
CA ASP A 124 -0.65 4.02 -41.40
C ASP A 124 -1.35 2.65 -41.42
N ARG A 125 -2.56 2.59 -42.01
CA ARG A 125 -3.39 1.37 -42.08
C ARG A 125 -2.77 0.22 -42.85
N ARG A 126 -1.86 0.51 -43.80
CA ARG A 126 -1.24 -0.48 -44.69
C ARG A 126 -0.04 -1.19 -44.06
N ARG A 127 0.51 -0.68 -42.95
CA ARG A 127 1.72 -1.24 -42.35
C ARG A 127 1.41 -2.54 -41.59
N PRO A 128 2.17 -3.64 -41.85
CA PRO A 128 1.85 -4.96 -41.29
C PRO A 128 2.28 -5.12 -39.83
N ASP A 129 3.36 -4.46 -39.40
CA ASP A 129 3.84 -4.49 -38.01
C ASP A 129 4.77 -3.30 -37.68
N TYR A 130 5.11 -3.18 -36.39
CA TYR A 130 5.99 -2.16 -35.85
C TYR A 130 7.16 -2.74 -35.04
N ARG A 131 7.64 -3.94 -35.37
CA ARG A 131 8.60 -4.68 -34.50
C ARG A 131 9.86 -3.88 -34.16
N ARG A 132 10.44 -3.17 -35.13
CA ARG A 132 11.63 -2.32 -34.90
C ARG A 132 11.33 -1.14 -33.98
N LEU A 133 10.20 -0.46 -34.19
CA LEU A 133 9.78 0.65 -33.34
C LEU A 133 9.44 0.17 -31.93
N ALA A 134 8.79 -0.98 -31.81
CA ALA A 134 8.51 -1.62 -30.53
C ALA A 134 9.78 -2.00 -29.78
N GLY A 135 10.81 -2.50 -30.47
CA GLY A 135 12.12 -2.77 -29.86
C GLY A 135 12.75 -1.53 -29.23
N TRP A 136 12.79 -0.40 -29.96
CA TRP A 136 13.30 0.87 -29.43
C TRP A 136 12.43 1.44 -28.32
N PHE A 137 11.11 1.32 -28.44
CA PHE A 137 10.18 1.79 -27.43
C PHE A 137 10.30 1.01 -26.12
N LEU A 138 10.39 -0.32 -26.18
CA LEU A 138 10.61 -1.15 -24.99
C LEU A 138 11.98 -0.87 -24.37
N LEU A 139 13.01 -0.58 -25.19
CA LEU A 139 14.30 -0.12 -24.67
C LEU A 139 14.14 1.21 -23.92
N PHE A 140 13.44 2.19 -24.50
CA PHE A 140 13.17 3.48 -23.87
C PHE A 140 12.43 3.32 -22.52
N LEU A 141 11.33 2.55 -22.51
CA LEU A 141 10.57 2.25 -21.29
C LEU A 141 11.45 1.56 -20.24
N ARG A 142 12.31 0.64 -20.66
CA ARG A 142 13.26 -0.06 -19.78
C ARG A 142 14.24 0.90 -19.14
N MET A 143 14.79 1.85 -19.91
CA MET A 143 15.70 2.86 -19.35
C MET A 143 14.96 3.75 -18.36
N CYS A 144 13.74 4.18 -18.68
CA CYS A 144 12.92 5.02 -17.79
C CYS A 144 12.60 4.31 -16.47
N LEU A 145 12.10 3.07 -16.54
CA LEU A 145 11.82 2.26 -15.35
C LEU A 145 13.10 2.00 -14.56
N GLY A 146 14.18 1.60 -15.23
CA GLY A 146 15.48 1.36 -14.60
C GLY A 146 15.97 2.58 -13.82
N ALA A 147 15.92 3.77 -14.42
CA ALA A 147 16.32 5.01 -13.76
C ALA A 147 15.47 5.31 -12.52
N GLN A 148 14.15 5.11 -12.59
CA GLN A 148 13.27 5.31 -11.43
C GLN A 148 13.49 4.29 -10.31
N MET A 149 13.71 3.02 -10.67
CA MET A 149 14.05 1.97 -9.70
C MET A 149 15.38 2.26 -9.00
N LEU A 150 16.38 2.79 -9.72
CA LEU A 150 17.63 3.24 -9.10
C LEU A 150 17.40 4.44 -8.17
N LEU A 151 16.62 5.43 -8.60
CA LEU A 151 16.34 6.63 -7.80
C LEU A 151 15.65 6.27 -6.48
N TYR A 152 14.59 5.46 -6.52
CA TYR A 152 13.91 4.98 -5.31
C TYR A 152 14.76 4.02 -4.49
N GLY A 153 15.50 3.12 -5.16
CA GLY A 153 16.39 2.18 -4.51
C GLY A 153 17.47 2.89 -3.71
N PHE A 154 18.15 3.87 -4.29
CA PHE A 154 19.15 4.67 -3.58
C PHE A 154 18.54 5.50 -2.45
N ALA A 155 17.35 6.09 -2.64
CA ALA A 155 16.66 6.85 -1.59
C ALA A 155 16.28 6.01 -0.37
N LYS A 156 16.19 4.68 -0.51
CA LYS A 156 15.91 3.74 0.59
C LYS A 156 17.17 3.03 1.12
N VAL A 157 18.12 2.68 0.25
CA VAL A 157 19.44 2.14 0.66
C VAL A 157 20.25 3.18 1.43
N ILE A 158 20.09 4.46 1.10
CA ILE A 158 20.52 5.60 1.90
C ILE A 158 19.24 6.09 2.59
N PRO A 159 18.96 5.74 3.85
CA PRO A 159 17.65 5.88 4.53
C PRO A 159 17.10 7.32 4.58
N THR A 160 16.64 7.83 3.44
CA THR A 160 16.31 9.24 3.20
C THR A 160 14.88 9.39 2.70
N GLN A 161 14.28 8.32 2.16
CA GLN A 161 12.91 8.30 1.69
C GLN A 161 11.92 8.25 2.87
N MET A 162 12.22 7.42 3.87
CA MET A 162 11.42 7.25 5.10
C MET A 162 12.34 7.38 6.32
N PRO A 163 12.86 8.59 6.59
CA PRO A 163 13.83 8.80 7.66
C PRO A 163 13.26 8.42 9.02
N LYS A 164 14.15 8.27 10.01
CA LYS A 164 13.77 8.04 11.41
C LYS A 164 12.70 9.06 11.86
N PRO A 165 11.70 8.64 12.65
CA PRO A 165 10.71 9.54 13.20
C PRO A 165 11.36 10.73 13.89
N GLU A 166 10.80 11.92 13.69
CA GLU A 166 11.23 13.12 14.40
C GLU A 166 10.98 12.96 15.90
N LEU A 167 11.72 13.73 16.72
CA LEU A 167 11.56 13.67 18.18
C LEU A 167 10.13 14.06 18.62
N SER A 168 9.46 14.93 17.88
CA SER A 168 8.04 15.28 18.06
C SER A 168 7.11 14.09 17.80
N THR A 169 7.38 13.29 16.76
CA THR A 169 6.62 12.09 16.43
C THR A 169 6.68 11.05 17.54
N LEU A 170 7.81 10.93 18.24
CA LEU A 170 7.96 10.02 19.39
C LEU A 170 7.05 10.37 20.57
N LEU A 171 6.62 11.63 20.66
CA LEU A 171 5.72 12.14 21.70
C LEU A 171 4.25 12.18 21.23
N THR A 172 3.99 11.86 19.97
CA THR A 172 2.66 11.93 19.38
C THR A 172 1.87 10.65 19.70
N PRO A 173 0.66 10.75 20.28
CA PRO A 173 -0.18 9.58 20.48
C PRO A 173 -0.46 8.86 19.16
N TYR A 174 -0.48 7.52 19.18
CA TYR A 174 -0.66 6.72 17.97
C TYR A 174 -1.94 7.05 17.18
N GLY A 175 -3.04 7.37 17.88
CA GLY A 175 -4.30 7.77 17.24
C GLY A 175 -4.23 9.09 16.46
N ASP A 176 -3.27 9.96 16.78
CA ASP A 176 -3.09 11.25 16.13
C ASP A 176 -2.22 11.17 14.87
N LEU A 177 -1.56 10.03 14.63
CA LEU A 177 -0.82 9.77 13.40
C LEU A 177 -1.77 9.42 12.25
N THR A 178 -1.59 10.04 11.08
CA THR A 178 -2.28 9.58 9.87
C THR A 178 -1.81 8.16 9.48
N PRO A 179 -2.58 7.40 8.68
CA PRO A 179 -2.12 6.10 8.15
C PRO A 179 -0.76 6.21 7.46
N MET A 180 -0.53 7.28 6.69
CA MET A 180 0.76 7.53 6.06
C MET A 180 1.87 7.72 7.10
N ALA A 181 1.66 8.56 8.13
CA ALA A 181 2.66 8.74 9.20
C ALA A 181 2.96 7.45 9.96
N VAL A 182 1.96 6.59 10.19
CA VAL A 182 2.18 5.25 10.76
C VAL A 182 3.10 4.42 9.88
N LEU A 183 2.83 4.36 8.56
CA LEU A 183 3.65 3.62 7.61
C LEU A 183 5.08 4.18 7.54
N TRP A 184 5.23 5.50 7.43
CA TRP A 184 6.53 6.18 7.40
C TRP A 184 7.31 5.92 8.68
N SER A 185 6.66 6.08 9.83
CA SER A 185 7.30 5.90 11.14
C SER A 185 7.73 4.45 11.35
N GLN A 186 6.93 3.48 10.90
CA GLN A 186 7.24 2.05 10.98
C GLN A 186 8.47 1.67 10.15
N VAL A 187 8.61 2.21 8.93
CA VAL A 187 9.80 1.94 8.12
C VAL A 187 11.00 2.68 8.71
N GLY A 188 10.84 3.97 9.06
CA GLY A 188 11.92 4.80 9.58
C GLY A 188 12.47 4.36 10.94
N THR A 189 11.67 3.71 11.79
CA THR A 189 12.18 3.09 13.02
C THR A 189 13.15 1.93 12.75
N SER A 190 13.11 1.32 11.56
CA SER A 190 13.99 0.21 11.18
C SER A 190 14.76 0.53 9.88
N PRO A 191 15.90 1.26 9.97
CA PRO A 191 16.72 1.57 8.80
C PRO A 191 17.16 0.33 8.02
N VAL A 192 17.37 -0.81 8.70
CA VAL A 192 17.70 -2.09 8.05
C VAL A 192 16.57 -2.54 7.13
N TYR A 193 15.32 -2.41 7.58
CA TYR A 193 14.16 -2.74 6.76
C TYR A 193 14.05 -1.82 5.54
N GLU A 194 14.24 -0.51 5.71
CA GLU A 194 14.28 0.44 4.58
C GLU A 194 15.38 0.07 3.57
N ILE A 195 16.59 -0.23 4.04
CA ILE A 195 17.72 -0.63 3.19
C ILE A 195 17.41 -1.90 2.40
N LEU A 196 16.74 -2.89 3.00
CA LEU A 196 16.35 -4.12 2.31
C LEU A 196 15.32 -3.86 1.21
N LEU A 197 14.32 -3.01 1.48
CA LEU A 197 13.36 -2.57 0.46
C LEU A 197 14.07 -1.83 -0.68
N GLY A 198 14.96 -0.90 -0.35
CA GLY A 198 15.77 -0.17 -1.32
C GLY A 198 16.70 -1.06 -2.13
N SER A 199 17.27 -2.09 -1.51
CA SER A 199 18.18 -3.04 -2.17
C SER A 199 17.45 -3.84 -3.25
N ALA A 200 16.20 -4.24 -3.00
CA ALA A 200 15.37 -4.91 -4.00
C ALA A 200 15.08 -3.99 -5.20
N GLU A 201 14.76 -2.73 -4.94
CA GLU A 201 14.52 -1.71 -5.98
C GLU A 201 15.78 -1.40 -6.78
N LEU A 202 16.90 -1.15 -6.08
CA LEU A 202 18.21 -0.88 -6.66
C LEU A 202 18.66 -2.05 -7.55
N PHE A 203 18.52 -3.28 -7.07
CA PHE A 203 18.87 -4.46 -7.83
C PHE A 203 18.00 -4.60 -9.08
N ALA A 204 16.69 -4.39 -8.98
CA ALA A 204 15.81 -4.36 -10.15
C ALA A 204 16.25 -3.32 -11.19
N GLY A 205 16.59 -2.10 -10.73
CA GLY A 205 17.12 -1.03 -11.57
C GLY A 205 18.38 -1.45 -12.31
N VAL A 206 19.39 -1.96 -11.60
CA VAL A 206 20.65 -2.44 -12.20
C VAL A 206 20.40 -3.52 -13.25
N LEU A 207 19.54 -4.51 -12.94
CA LEU A 207 19.21 -5.58 -13.90
C LEU A 207 18.49 -5.05 -15.15
N LEU A 208 17.69 -3.99 -15.05
CA LEU A 208 17.03 -3.38 -16.21
C LEU A 208 18.01 -2.71 -17.19
N PHE A 209 19.14 -2.19 -16.71
CA PHE A 209 20.17 -1.63 -17.60
C PHE A 209 20.95 -2.72 -18.35
N LEU A 210 21.07 -3.91 -17.78
CA LEU A 210 21.80 -5.03 -18.36
C LEU A 210 20.89 -5.85 -19.29
N PRO A 211 21.14 -5.89 -20.62
CA PRO A 211 20.20 -6.51 -21.57
C PRO A 211 19.87 -7.97 -21.28
N ARG A 212 20.83 -8.73 -20.72
CA ARG A 212 20.68 -10.16 -20.42
C ARG A 212 19.80 -10.43 -19.20
N THR A 213 19.72 -9.51 -18.26
CA THR A 213 18.96 -9.67 -17.01
C THR A 213 17.69 -8.80 -16.96
N ALA A 214 17.45 -8.01 -17.99
CA ALA A 214 16.31 -7.08 -18.09
C ALA A 214 14.95 -7.71 -17.80
N THR A 215 14.69 -8.97 -18.19
CA THR A 215 13.43 -9.65 -17.86
C THR A 215 13.28 -9.86 -16.36
N VAL A 216 14.34 -10.34 -15.70
CA VAL A 216 14.36 -10.55 -14.23
C VAL A 216 14.22 -9.21 -13.52
N GLY A 217 14.93 -8.18 -14.00
CA GLY A 217 14.78 -6.81 -13.50
C GLY A 217 13.35 -6.29 -13.63
N ALA A 218 12.68 -6.53 -14.76
CA ALA A 218 11.29 -6.12 -14.97
C ALA A 218 10.31 -6.89 -14.07
N MET A 219 10.54 -8.19 -13.80
CA MET A 219 9.75 -8.97 -12.84
C MET A 219 9.89 -8.44 -11.42
N LEU A 220 11.13 -8.18 -10.98
CA LEU A 220 11.38 -7.65 -9.65
C LEU A 220 10.81 -6.23 -9.49
N ALA A 221 10.96 -5.38 -10.51
CA ALA A 221 10.34 -4.06 -10.55
C ALA A 221 8.82 -4.14 -10.50
N MET A 222 8.19 -5.09 -11.20
CA MET A 222 6.73 -5.28 -11.14
C MET A 222 6.26 -5.65 -9.72
N ILE A 223 6.95 -6.58 -9.05
CA ILE A 223 6.63 -6.99 -7.67
C ILE A 223 6.79 -5.81 -6.71
N SER A 224 7.93 -5.10 -6.80
CA SER A 224 8.21 -3.93 -5.97
C SER A 224 7.19 -2.81 -6.20
N MET A 225 6.91 -2.44 -7.45
CA MET A 225 5.94 -1.38 -7.77
C MET A 225 4.51 -1.77 -7.45
N ALA A 226 4.15 -3.06 -7.51
CA ALA A 226 2.86 -3.54 -7.03
C ALA A 226 2.72 -3.32 -5.52
N GLN A 227 3.75 -3.65 -4.73
CA GLN A 227 3.74 -3.43 -3.29
C GLN A 227 3.70 -1.92 -2.95
N VAL A 228 4.53 -1.10 -3.59
CA VAL A 228 4.50 0.36 -3.43
C VAL A 228 3.13 0.93 -3.81
N PHE A 229 2.54 0.50 -4.92
CA PHE A 229 1.23 0.97 -5.36
C PHE A 229 0.12 0.59 -4.38
N VAL A 230 0.13 -0.63 -3.84
CA VAL A 230 -0.82 -1.06 -2.80
C VAL A 230 -0.66 -0.24 -1.53
N LEU A 231 0.56 0.01 -1.07
CA LEU A 231 0.81 0.89 0.08
C LEU A 231 0.27 2.30 -0.19
N ASN A 232 0.50 2.84 -1.39
CA ASN A 232 0.00 4.17 -1.74
C ASN A 232 -1.53 4.24 -1.75
N MET A 233 -2.20 3.15 -2.15
CA MET A 233 -3.65 3.05 -2.16
C MET A 233 -4.25 2.85 -0.77
N THR A 234 -3.56 2.17 0.13
CA THR A 234 -4.09 1.74 1.44
C THR A 234 -3.70 2.66 2.59
N PHE A 235 -2.59 3.38 2.46
CA PHE A 235 -2.10 4.34 3.47
C PHE A 235 -2.15 5.79 2.97
N ASP A 236 -2.88 6.04 1.87
CA ASP A 236 -3.09 7.37 1.28
C ASP A 236 -1.79 8.14 0.95
N VAL A 237 -0.77 7.44 0.46
CA VAL A 237 0.51 8.06 0.08
C VAL A 237 0.38 8.80 -1.25
N PRO A 238 0.84 10.06 -1.38
CA PRO A 238 0.61 10.92 -2.55
C PRO A 238 1.54 10.65 -3.74
N VAL A 239 1.76 9.39 -4.11
CA VAL A 239 2.61 8.98 -5.26
C VAL A 239 1.90 7.91 -6.11
N LYS A 240 0.57 7.93 -6.15
CA LYS A 240 -0.29 6.93 -6.81
C LYS A 240 -0.14 6.98 -8.33
N ILE A 241 -0.09 8.18 -8.92
CA ILE A 241 0.08 8.34 -10.37
C ILE A 241 1.38 7.67 -10.81
N LEU A 242 2.51 8.06 -10.22
CA LEU A 242 3.81 7.55 -10.65
C LEU A 242 3.96 6.05 -10.38
N SER A 243 3.68 5.56 -9.18
CA SER A 243 3.85 4.13 -8.88
C SER A 243 2.93 3.24 -9.73
N GLY A 244 1.69 3.67 -9.99
CA GLY A 244 0.78 2.98 -10.89
C GLY A 244 1.29 2.91 -12.32
N HIS A 245 1.90 3.98 -12.83
CA HIS A 245 2.48 3.98 -14.17
C HIS A 245 3.78 3.18 -14.27
N LEU A 246 4.62 3.18 -13.24
CA LEU A 246 5.80 2.31 -13.20
C LEU A 246 5.40 0.82 -13.18
N LEU A 247 4.33 0.48 -12.46
CA LEU A 247 3.72 -0.85 -12.53
C LEU A 247 3.24 -1.17 -13.96
N LEU A 248 2.49 -0.27 -14.61
CA LEU A 248 2.07 -0.46 -16.01
C LEU A 248 3.24 -0.62 -16.97
N ILE A 249 4.32 0.15 -16.79
CA ILE A 249 5.54 0.05 -17.61
C ILE A 249 6.20 -1.31 -17.40
N SER A 250 6.32 -1.79 -16.16
CA SER A 250 6.88 -3.12 -15.86
C SER A 250 6.06 -4.24 -16.52
N MET A 251 4.72 -4.13 -16.51
CA MET A 251 3.83 -5.05 -17.20
C MET A 251 4.02 -4.98 -18.73
N ALA A 252 4.15 -3.77 -19.29
CA ALA A 252 4.40 -3.57 -20.72
C ALA A 252 5.74 -4.19 -21.18
N LEU A 253 6.79 -4.10 -20.35
CA LEU A 253 8.08 -4.74 -20.61
C LEU A 253 8.00 -6.27 -20.56
N LEU A 254 7.14 -6.82 -19.70
CA LEU A 254 6.93 -8.27 -19.56
C LEU A 254 5.93 -8.83 -20.57
N ALA A 255 5.04 -8.01 -21.14
CA ALA A 255 3.98 -8.46 -22.05
C ALA A 255 4.48 -9.32 -23.23
N PRO A 256 5.60 -9.00 -23.92
CA PRO A 256 6.15 -9.86 -24.98
C PRO A 256 6.59 -11.24 -24.49
N GLN A 257 6.93 -11.36 -23.20
CA GLN A 257 7.42 -12.58 -22.56
C GLN A 257 6.35 -13.27 -21.72
N ALA A 258 5.16 -12.67 -21.55
CA ALA A 258 4.12 -13.14 -20.65
C ALA A 258 3.70 -14.58 -20.92
N ARG A 259 3.55 -14.98 -22.21
CA ARG A 259 3.23 -16.37 -22.57
C ARG A 259 4.34 -17.33 -22.15
N ARG A 260 5.60 -16.98 -22.43
CA ARG A 260 6.76 -17.79 -22.06
C ARG A 260 6.92 -17.90 -20.53
N LEU A 261 6.65 -16.82 -19.80
CA LEU A 261 6.67 -16.80 -18.34
C LEU A 261 5.51 -17.62 -17.76
N LEU A 262 4.31 -17.52 -18.32
CA LEU A 262 3.15 -18.32 -17.92
C LEU A 262 3.40 -19.81 -18.20
N ASP A 263 3.94 -20.12 -19.38
CA ASP A 263 4.29 -21.47 -19.80
C ASP A 263 5.30 -22.09 -18.81
N VAL A 264 6.33 -21.35 -18.36
CA VAL A 264 7.36 -21.84 -17.44
C VAL A 264 6.93 -21.83 -15.97
N LEU A 265 6.36 -20.74 -15.49
CA LEU A 265 6.14 -20.50 -14.06
C LEU A 265 4.81 -21.06 -13.56
N VAL A 266 3.83 -21.23 -14.44
CA VAL A 266 2.45 -21.61 -14.05
C VAL A 266 1.99 -22.89 -14.73
N LEU A 267 2.22 -23.02 -16.04
CA LEU A 267 1.69 -24.15 -16.83
C LEU A 267 2.65 -25.34 -16.93
N ASP A 268 3.87 -25.24 -16.36
CA ASP A 268 4.91 -26.27 -16.39
C ASP A 268 5.16 -26.85 -17.80
N ARG A 269 5.09 -25.99 -18.82
CA ARG A 269 5.31 -26.35 -20.22
C ARG A 269 6.81 -26.27 -20.55
N PRO A 270 7.31 -27.19 -21.41
CA PRO A 270 8.74 -27.35 -21.61
C PRO A 270 9.39 -26.13 -22.26
N VAL A 271 10.25 -25.48 -21.48
CA VAL A 271 11.40 -24.70 -21.93
C VAL A 271 12.64 -25.50 -21.49
N GLY A 272 13.78 -25.40 -22.18
CA GLY A 272 14.94 -26.30 -22.00
C GLY A 272 15.26 -26.72 -20.55
N SER A 273 15.70 -27.96 -20.37
CA SER A 273 15.63 -28.69 -19.09
C SER A 273 16.37 -28.04 -17.92
N SER A 274 15.63 -27.84 -16.82
CA SER A 274 16.17 -27.74 -15.47
C SER A 274 16.86 -29.05 -15.08
N THR A 275 18.03 -28.97 -14.46
CA THR A 275 18.78 -30.11 -13.90
C THR A 275 18.42 -30.39 -12.44
N ALA A 276 17.41 -29.70 -11.90
CA ALA A 276 16.95 -29.92 -10.53
C ALA A 276 16.45 -31.37 -10.36
N PRO A 277 16.98 -32.13 -9.39
CA PRO A 277 16.53 -33.50 -9.16
C PRO A 277 15.07 -33.48 -8.69
N TYR A 278 14.19 -34.09 -9.49
CA TYR A 278 12.79 -34.28 -9.12
C TYR A 278 12.58 -35.70 -8.58
N PRO A 279 11.92 -35.88 -7.42
CA PRO A 279 11.85 -37.17 -6.73
C PRO A 279 11.00 -38.22 -7.45
N PHE A 280 10.14 -37.83 -8.42
CA PHE A 280 9.20 -38.73 -9.08
C PHE A 280 9.48 -38.90 -10.58
N ARG A 281 9.81 -40.13 -11.00
CA ARG A 281 10.27 -40.43 -12.37
C ARG A 281 9.17 -40.83 -13.36
N THR A 282 7.99 -41.26 -12.90
CA THR A 282 6.90 -41.75 -13.78
C THR A 282 5.72 -40.79 -13.86
N ARG A 283 4.95 -40.82 -14.97
CA ARG A 283 3.74 -40.00 -15.13
C ARG A 283 2.70 -40.26 -14.02
N ARG A 284 2.54 -41.52 -13.60
CA ARG A 284 1.63 -41.92 -12.52
C ARG A 284 2.10 -41.44 -11.15
N SER A 285 3.39 -41.57 -10.83
CA SER A 285 3.94 -41.08 -9.56
C SER A 285 3.86 -39.56 -9.45
N ARG A 286 4.04 -38.83 -10.57
CA ARG A 286 3.86 -37.37 -10.61
C ARG A 286 2.40 -36.96 -10.38
N LEU A 287 1.45 -37.64 -11.01
CA LEU A 287 0.02 -37.39 -10.81
C LEU A 287 -0.38 -37.66 -9.35
N LEU A 288 0.01 -38.81 -8.80
CA LEU A 288 -0.31 -39.18 -7.42
C LEU A 288 0.33 -38.21 -6.42
N ALA A 289 1.60 -37.84 -6.60
CA ALA A 289 2.26 -36.85 -5.77
C ALA A 289 1.58 -35.48 -5.86
N GLY A 290 1.17 -35.04 -7.06
CA GLY A 290 0.40 -33.82 -7.24
C GLY A 290 -0.95 -33.84 -6.53
N LEU A 291 -1.67 -34.97 -6.59
CA LEU A 291 -2.93 -35.15 -5.86
C LEU A 291 -2.72 -35.14 -4.34
N VAL A 292 -1.67 -35.80 -3.84
CA VAL A 292 -1.32 -35.80 -2.41
C VAL A 292 -0.91 -34.41 -1.95
N GLN A 293 -0.09 -33.69 -2.71
CA GLN A 293 0.32 -32.32 -2.41
C GLN A 293 -0.88 -31.36 -2.43
N ALA A 294 -1.79 -31.49 -3.41
CA ALA A 294 -3.03 -30.73 -3.43
C ALA A 294 -3.92 -31.07 -2.22
N GLY A 295 -4.02 -32.34 -1.85
CA GLY A 295 -4.74 -32.80 -0.66
C GLY A 295 -4.16 -32.23 0.64
N ILE A 296 -2.83 -32.25 0.80
CA ILE A 296 -2.13 -31.63 1.93
C ILE A 296 -2.35 -30.12 1.93
N GLY A 297 -2.25 -29.46 0.76
CA GLY A 297 -2.49 -28.03 0.62
C GLY A 297 -3.92 -27.65 1.04
N ILE A 298 -4.92 -28.44 0.66
CA ILE A 298 -6.31 -28.26 1.08
C ILE A 298 -6.46 -28.52 2.58
N TRP A 299 -5.91 -29.62 3.11
CA TRP A 299 -5.97 -29.97 4.53
C TRP A 299 -5.37 -28.87 5.41
N VAL A 300 -4.16 -28.41 5.08
CA VAL A 300 -3.48 -27.31 5.78
C VAL A 300 -4.26 -26.01 5.60
N GLY A 301 -4.73 -25.71 4.38
CA GLY A 301 -5.53 -24.52 4.11
C GLY A 301 -6.80 -24.46 4.95
N VAL A 302 -7.55 -25.56 5.03
CA VAL A 302 -8.77 -25.67 5.86
C VAL A 302 -8.44 -25.49 7.34
N ALA A 303 -7.37 -26.14 7.84
CA ALA A 303 -6.94 -25.97 9.22
C ALA A 303 -6.55 -24.52 9.54
N LEU A 304 -5.80 -23.86 8.65
CA LEU A 304 -5.41 -22.46 8.82
C LEU A 304 -6.61 -21.50 8.74
N VAL A 305 -7.57 -21.75 7.84
CA VAL A 305 -8.82 -20.98 7.77
C VAL A 305 -9.63 -21.15 9.04
N HIS A 306 -9.78 -22.38 9.55
CA HIS A 306 -10.51 -22.63 10.79
C HIS A 306 -9.84 -21.94 11.99
N ILE A 307 -8.52 -22.02 12.11
CA ILE A 307 -7.75 -21.28 13.13
C ILE A 307 -7.95 -19.78 12.95
N GLY A 308 -7.91 -19.27 11.71
CA GLY A 308 -8.13 -17.87 11.39
C GLY A 308 -9.53 -17.37 11.77
N ILE A 309 -10.58 -18.14 11.51
CA ILE A 309 -11.96 -17.82 11.89
C ILE A 309 -12.09 -17.76 13.42
N GLN A 310 -11.54 -18.75 14.14
CA GLN A 310 -11.55 -18.75 15.60
C GLN A 310 -10.82 -17.53 16.19
N GLN A 311 -9.68 -17.13 15.61
CA GLN A 311 -8.95 -15.93 15.99
C GLN A 311 -9.69 -14.64 15.61
N TRP A 312 -10.43 -14.65 14.51
CA TRP A 312 -11.27 -13.54 14.09
C TRP A 312 -12.42 -13.31 15.08
N ASP A 313 -13.18 -14.36 15.38
CA ASP A 313 -14.36 -14.30 16.27
C ASP A 313 -14.02 -13.94 17.71
N SER A 314 -12.81 -14.29 18.17
CA SER A 314 -12.30 -13.91 19.50
C SER A 314 -11.54 -12.57 19.50
N GLY A 315 -11.22 -12.03 18.32
CA GLY A 315 -10.39 -10.86 18.11
C GLY A 315 -11.14 -9.75 17.37
N PRO A 316 -10.76 -9.38 16.14
CA PRO A 316 -11.38 -8.25 15.40
C PRO A 316 -12.87 -8.40 15.08
N GLY A 317 -13.35 -9.63 14.91
CA GLY A 317 -14.75 -9.96 14.60
C GLY A 317 -15.65 -10.21 15.80
N ARG A 318 -15.13 -10.03 17.02
CA ARG A 318 -15.88 -10.24 18.25
C ARG A 318 -17.10 -9.32 18.33
N PRO A 319 -18.21 -9.72 18.97
CA PRO A 319 -19.28 -8.80 19.30
C PRO A 319 -18.77 -7.71 20.24
N GLU A 320 -19.20 -6.46 20.00
CA GLU A 320 -18.87 -5.34 20.87
C GLU A 320 -19.43 -5.60 22.29
N PRO A 321 -18.62 -5.46 23.36
CA PRO A 321 -19.10 -5.64 24.72
C PRO A 321 -20.10 -4.54 25.13
N PRO A 322 -20.90 -4.76 26.20
CA PRO A 322 -21.67 -3.69 26.81
C PRO A 322 -20.80 -2.46 27.11
N LEU A 323 -21.36 -1.26 26.86
CA LEU A 323 -20.67 0.03 27.00
C LEU A 323 -19.45 0.21 26.07
N TYR A 324 -19.36 -0.52 24.95
CA TYR A 324 -18.26 -0.43 23.99
C TYR A 324 -17.92 1.01 23.55
N GLY A 325 -16.64 1.34 23.65
CA GLY A 325 -16.08 2.59 23.15
C GLY A 325 -15.12 3.27 24.12
N ILE A 326 -14.75 4.51 23.75
CA ILE A 326 -13.89 5.39 24.52
C ILE A 326 -14.78 6.40 25.23
N TRP A 327 -14.66 6.49 26.54
CA TRP A 327 -15.47 7.35 27.41
C TRP A 327 -14.56 8.35 28.12
N LYS A 328 -14.62 9.61 27.73
CA LYS A 328 -13.87 10.69 28.36
C LYS A 328 -14.57 11.15 29.62
N VAL A 329 -13.82 11.29 30.72
CA VAL A 329 -14.35 11.78 31.99
C VAL A 329 -14.52 13.30 31.94
N GLU A 330 -15.76 13.76 32.10
CA GLU A 330 -16.08 15.19 32.17
C GLU A 330 -16.05 15.66 33.62
N GLU A 331 -16.83 14.99 34.46
CA GLU A 331 -16.96 15.30 35.89
C GLU A 331 -16.56 14.08 36.71
N PHE A 332 -15.84 14.32 37.80
CA PHE A 332 -15.43 13.29 38.74
C PHE A 332 -15.58 13.89 40.14
N THR A 333 -16.43 13.27 40.96
CA THR A 333 -16.67 13.67 42.34
C THR A 333 -16.31 12.50 43.23
N ARG A 334 -15.53 12.74 44.28
CA ARG A 334 -15.15 11.76 45.30
C ARG A 334 -15.45 12.33 46.67
N ASP A 335 -16.10 11.56 47.53
CA ASP A 335 -16.49 12.00 48.89
C ASP A 335 -17.30 13.32 48.87
N GLY A 336 -18.13 13.49 47.83
CA GLY A 336 -18.94 14.70 47.61
C GLY A 336 -18.16 15.92 47.09
N GLN A 337 -16.85 15.83 46.89
CA GLN A 337 -16.01 16.94 46.40
C GLN A 337 -15.60 16.72 44.93
N PRO A 338 -15.64 17.76 44.08
CA PRO A 338 -15.16 17.66 42.71
C PRO A 338 -13.63 17.46 42.71
N VAL A 339 -13.17 16.48 41.95
CA VAL A 339 -11.74 16.19 41.75
C VAL A 339 -11.34 16.77 40.39
N PRO A 340 -10.71 17.95 40.32
CA PRO A 340 -10.32 18.56 39.04
C PRO A 340 -9.26 17.73 38.30
N PRO A 341 -9.12 17.85 36.96
CA PRO A 341 -8.15 17.10 36.16
C PRO A 341 -6.72 17.65 36.32
N LEU A 342 -6.21 17.65 37.55
CA LEU A 342 -4.84 18.08 37.86
C LEU A 342 -3.85 16.96 37.54
N LEU A 343 -2.76 17.29 36.83
CA LEU A 343 -1.70 16.32 36.51
C LEU A 343 -1.01 15.74 37.76
N THR A 344 -1.10 16.42 38.90
CA THR A 344 -0.55 15.98 40.17
C THR A 344 -1.45 14.97 40.91
N ASP A 345 -2.70 14.81 40.49
CA ASP A 345 -3.66 13.93 41.14
C ASP A 345 -3.76 12.59 40.40
N THR A 346 -3.32 11.51 41.05
CA THR A 346 -3.33 10.15 40.48
C THR A 346 -4.64 9.40 40.70
N SER A 347 -5.59 10.00 41.42
CA SER A 347 -6.85 9.36 41.81
C SER A 347 -7.99 9.56 40.81
N ARG A 348 -7.85 10.52 39.88
CA ARG A 348 -8.83 10.79 38.82
C ARG A 348 -8.49 10.06 37.52
N TRP A 349 -9.51 9.57 36.85
CA TRP A 349 -9.41 9.04 35.48
C TRP A 349 -9.59 10.15 34.43
N GLN A 350 -8.88 10.06 33.31
CA GLN A 350 -9.11 10.88 32.12
C GLN A 350 -10.10 10.23 31.15
N ARG A 351 -9.94 8.92 30.95
CA ARG A 351 -10.76 8.11 30.05
C ARG A 351 -11.01 6.74 30.65
N VAL A 352 -12.08 6.11 30.20
CA VAL A 352 -12.37 4.70 30.40
C VAL A 352 -12.65 4.09 29.03
N VAL A 353 -12.14 2.89 28.78
CA VAL A 353 -12.28 2.19 27.50
C VAL A 353 -12.81 0.79 27.74
N PHE A 354 -13.93 0.48 27.09
CA PHE A 354 -14.48 -0.87 26.99
C PHE A 354 -14.25 -1.35 25.56
N ASP A 355 -13.20 -2.13 25.35
CA ASP A 355 -12.85 -2.69 24.04
C ASP A 355 -13.00 -4.22 24.02
N TYR A 356 -12.71 -4.89 25.14
CA TYR A 356 -12.79 -6.35 25.28
C TYR A 356 -13.77 -6.76 26.38
N PRO A 357 -14.51 -7.87 26.21
CA PRO A 357 -15.34 -8.42 27.28
C PRO A 357 -14.53 -8.70 28.56
N GLY A 358 -15.09 -8.34 29.70
CA GLY A 358 -14.46 -8.61 31.00
C GLY A 358 -13.31 -7.67 31.37
N VAL A 359 -12.93 -6.73 30.50
CA VAL A 359 -11.81 -5.82 30.72
C VAL A 359 -12.22 -4.38 30.45
N MET A 360 -11.87 -3.52 31.39
CA MET A 360 -11.97 -2.07 31.25
C MET A 360 -10.55 -1.49 31.37
N HIS A 361 -10.18 -0.57 30.49
CA HIS A 361 -8.97 0.23 30.70
C HIS A 361 -9.37 1.59 31.23
N TYR A 362 -8.74 2.05 32.31
CA TYR A 362 -8.85 3.45 32.71
C TYR A 362 -7.52 4.16 32.45
N GLN A 363 -7.60 5.39 31.96
CA GLN A 363 -6.45 6.25 31.72
C GLN A 363 -6.24 7.14 32.93
N ARG A 364 -5.04 7.13 33.50
CA ARG A 364 -4.63 8.05 34.57
C ARG A 364 -4.37 9.46 34.04
N THR A 365 -4.22 10.41 34.95
CA THR A 365 -3.88 11.82 34.62
C THR A 365 -2.52 11.99 33.94
N ASP A 366 -1.59 11.06 34.16
CA ASP A 366 -0.28 11.00 33.47
C ASP A 366 -0.34 10.33 32.08
N GLY A 367 -1.53 9.91 31.64
CA GLY A 367 -1.77 9.26 30.35
C GLY A 367 -1.63 7.73 30.35
N THR A 368 -1.19 7.11 31.46
CA THR A 368 -1.03 5.65 31.58
C THR A 368 -2.38 4.94 31.45
N LEU A 369 -2.49 3.97 30.54
CA LEU A 369 -3.63 3.07 30.46
C LEU A 369 -3.43 1.87 31.37
N VAL A 370 -4.37 1.65 32.30
CA VAL A 370 -4.32 0.54 33.26
C VAL A 370 -5.48 -0.41 32.99
N PRO A 371 -5.21 -1.70 32.68
CA PRO A 371 -6.25 -2.71 32.56
C PRO A 371 -6.81 -3.07 33.94
N THR A 372 -8.13 -3.21 34.04
CA THR A 372 -8.83 -3.73 35.21
C THR A 372 -9.89 -4.73 34.76
N GLY A 373 -10.15 -5.75 35.56
CA GLY A 373 -11.29 -6.64 35.31
C GLY A 373 -12.59 -5.86 35.51
N ALA A 374 -13.54 -6.02 34.60
CA ALA A 374 -14.84 -5.35 34.66
C ALA A 374 -15.95 -6.31 34.27
N GLN A 375 -16.89 -6.54 35.18
CA GLN A 375 -18.12 -7.27 34.91
C GLN A 375 -19.25 -6.27 34.74
N VAL A 376 -19.84 -6.23 33.55
CA VAL A 376 -20.96 -5.35 33.22
C VAL A 376 -22.22 -6.21 33.20
N ASP A 377 -23.14 -5.92 34.11
CA ASP A 377 -24.49 -6.48 34.16
C ASP A 377 -25.44 -5.46 33.52
N THR A 378 -25.96 -5.80 32.34
CA THR A 378 -26.88 -4.93 31.59
C THR A 378 -28.28 -4.90 32.16
N ASP A 379 -28.72 -5.98 32.82
CA ASP A 379 -30.07 -6.09 33.35
C ASP A 379 -30.17 -5.37 34.70
N ALA A 380 -29.13 -5.49 35.54
CA ALA A 380 -29.05 -4.81 36.82
C ALA A 380 -28.44 -3.39 36.74
N HIS A 381 -28.02 -2.94 35.55
CA HIS A 381 -27.30 -1.67 35.33
C HIS A 381 -26.11 -1.47 36.29
N ARG A 382 -25.27 -2.50 36.42
CA ARG A 382 -24.14 -2.54 37.36
C ARG A 382 -22.81 -2.82 36.67
N VAL A 383 -21.75 -2.19 37.17
CA VAL A 383 -20.36 -2.45 36.78
C VAL A 383 -19.56 -2.78 38.04
N ALA A 384 -19.06 -4.00 38.12
CA ALA A 384 -18.14 -4.43 39.18
C ALA A 384 -16.71 -4.43 38.65
N LEU A 385 -15.84 -3.65 39.29
CA LEU A 385 -14.41 -3.63 39.00
C LEU A 385 -13.67 -4.54 39.95
N VAL A 386 -12.82 -5.40 39.38
CA VAL A 386 -11.97 -6.32 40.12
C VAL A 386 -10.52 -6.12 39.69
N ALA A 387 -9.59 -6.34 40.61
CA ALA A 387 -8.17 -6.28 40.30
C ALA A 387 -7.88 -7.18 39.09
N SER A 388 -7.19 -6.68 38.06
CA SER A 388 -6.85 -7.54 36.93
C SER A 388 -5.78 -8.54 37.38
N SER A 389 -6.09 -9.83 37.29
CA SER A 389 -5.06 -10.85 37.40
C SER A 389 -4.33 -10.88 36.08
N GLY A 390 -3.04 -10.58 36.08
CA GLY A 390 -2.16 -10.86 34.95
C GLY A 390 -2.03 -12.36 34.70
N GLY A 391 -3.11 -13.03 34.27
CA GLY A 391 -3.13 -14.44 33.84
C GLY A 391 -3.04 -15.50 34.95
N THR A 392 -3.12 -15.15 36.23
CA THR A 392 -3.02 -16.10 37.36
C THR A 392 -4.33 -16.12 38.14
N GLY A 393 -5.19 -17.12 37.91
CA GLY A 393 -6.56 -17.26 38.45
C GLY A 393 -6.71 -17.31 39.98
N LYS A 394 -6.23 -16.30 40.70
CA LYS A 394 -6.51 -16.02 42.11
C LYS A 394 -7.71 -15.08 42.22
N THR A 395 -8.48 -15.27 43.28
CA THR A 395 -9.61 -14.41 43.68
C THR A 395 -9.18 -12.94 43.67
N LEU A 396 -9.86 -12.15 42.85
CA LEU A 396 -9.51 -10.76 42.59
C LEU A 396 -10.15 -9.88 43.66
N ALA A 397 -9.35 -9.02 44.30
CA ALA A 397 -9.90 -8.06 45.26
C ALA A 397 -10.86 -7.09 44.52
N PRO A 398 -12.05 -6.83 45.07
CA PRO A 398 -12.96 -5.83 44.52
C PRO A 398 -12.28 -4.46 44.57
N LEU A 399 -12.25 -3.77 43.45
CA LEU A 399 -11.70 -2.41 43.32
C LEU A 399 -12.79 -1.35 43.38
N GLY A 400 -14.01 -1.68 42.98
CA GLY A 400 -15.15 -0.77 43.05
C GLY A 400 -16.41 -1.41 42.50
N GLU A 401 -17.56 -0.87 42.87
CA GLU A 401 -18.87 -1.29 42.38
C GLU A 401 -19.68 -0.04 42.06
N PHE A 402 -20.23 0.01 40.84
CA PHE A 402 -20.98 1.14 40.33
C PHE A 402 -22.34 0.69 39.84
N THR A 403 -23.34 1.53 40.08
CA THR A 403 -24.53 1.59 39.24
C THR A 403 -24.23 2.54 38.08
N TYR A 404 -24.79 2.27 36.90
CA TYR A 404 -24.63 3.15 35.75
C TYR A 404 -25.95 3.58 35.14
N GLU A 405 -25.98 4.79 34.63
CA GLU A 405 -27.07 5.34 33.84
C GLU A 405 -26.53 5.78 32.48
N GLN A 406 -27.10 5.25 31.40
CA GLN A 406 -26.72 5.62 30.06
C GLN A 406 -27.72 6.63 29.49
N GLN A 407 -27.23 7.83 29.18
CA GLN A 407 -28.02 8.94 28.66
C GLN A 407 -27.84 9.03 27.15
N GLY A 408 -28.72 8.36 26.40
CA GLY A 408 -28.60 8.24 24.95
C GLY A 408 -27.39 7.38 24.53
N THR A 409 -26.77 7.71 23.39
CA THR A 409 -25.58 6.98 22.90
C THR A 409 -24.26 7.52 23.45
N ASP A 410 -24.24 8.76 23.91
CA ASP A 410 -23.00 9.52 24.13
C ASP A 410 -22.77 9.92 25.60
N GLY A 411 -23.79 9.79 26.45
CA GLY A 411 -23.67 10.08 27.89
C GLY A 411 -23.66 8.80 28.73
N LEU A 412 -22.75 8.73 29.69
CA LEU A 412 -22.70 7.65 30.67
C LEU A 412 -22.39 8.25 32.05
N ARG A 413 -23.08 7.78 33.09
CA ARG A 413 -22.81 8.20 34.47
C ARG A 413 -22.63 6.99 35.36
N PHE A 414 -21.54 6.95 36.10
CA PHE A 414 -21.29 5.96 37.14
C PHE A 414 -21.54 6.59 38.51
N THR A 415 -22.19 5.84 39.40
CA THR A 415 -22.39 6.22 40.81
C THR A 415 -22.21 4.99 41.69
N GLY A 416 -21.30 5.06 42.65
CA GLY A 416 -20.99 3.92 43.51
C GLY A 416 -19.73 4.16 44.32
N GLU A 417 -18.97 3.09 44.57
CA GLU A 417 -17.72 3.15 45.35
C GLU A 417 -16.51 2.74 44.51
N LEU A 418 -15.41 3.48 44.70
CA LEU A 418 -14.11 3.18 44.12
C LEU A 418 -13.05 3.21 45.22
N ALA A 419 -12.35 2.08 45.40
CA ALA A 419 -11.32 1.92 46.43
C ALA A 419 -11.79 2.32 47.85
N GLY A 420 -13.07 2.07 48.17
CA GLY A 420 -13.67 2.39 49.46
C GLY A 420 -14.16 3.83 49.62
N HIS A 421 -14.18 4.62 48.54
CA HIS A 421 -14.70 5.99 48.56
C HIS A 421 -15.93 6.11 47.66
N PRO A 422 -17.01 6.79 48.09
CA PRO A 422 -18.12 7.13 47.20
C PRO A 422 -17.65 8.05 46.07
N VAL A 423 -17.92 7.63 44.84
CA VAL A 423 -17.56 8.34 43.62
C VAL A 423 -18.74 8.46 42.67
N THR A 424 -18.87 9.63 42.04
CA THR A 424 -19.73 9.85 40.88
C THR A 424 -18.86 10.31 39.71
N VAL A 425 -18.99 9.64 38.56
CA VAL A 425 -18.23 9.98 37.35
C VAL A 425 -19.18 10.16 36.18
N THR A 426 -19.10 11.30 35.51
CA THR A 426 -19.85 11.56 34.28
C THR A 426 -18.90 11.47 33.10
N PHE A 427 -19.32 10.74 32.07
CA PHE A 427 -18.55 10.49 30.87
C PHE A 427 -19.27 10.99 29.62
N ARG A 428 -18.46 11.37 28.64
CA ARG A 428 -18.88 11.61 27.26
C ARG A 428 -18.16 10.66 26.32
N ARG A 429 -18.88 10.03 25.41
CA ARG A 429 -18.31 9.14 24.40
C ARG A 429 -17.42 9.95 23.45
N GLU A 430 -16.21 9.48 23.22
CA GLU A 430 -15.34 9.96 22.14
C GLU A 430 -15.54 9.04 20.93
N ASP A 431 -15.81 9.63 19.76
CA ASP A 431 -15.90 8.89 18.51
C ASP A 431 -14.50 8.39 18.10
N PRO A 432 -14.28 7.07 18.00
CA PRO A 432 -13.01 6.54 17.51
C PRO A 432 -12.66 7.00 16.08
N ASN A 433 -13.65 7.41 15.28
CA ASN A 433 -13.43 7.96 13.95
C ASN A 433 -13.11 9.47 13.96
N ALA A 434 -12.96 10.10 15.13
CA ALA A 434 -12.39 11.44 15.24
C ALA A 434 -10.85 11.43 15.14
N PHE A 435 -10.21 10.29 15.45
CA PHE A 435 -8.75 10.15 15.40
C PHE A 435 -8.24 10.14 13.96
N PRO A 436 -7.23 10.96 13.59
CA PRO A 436 -6.60 10.96 12.27
C PRO A 436 -6.25 9.57 11.74
N GLN A 437 -5.81 8.66 12.62
CA GLN A 437 -5.46 7.28 12.26
C GLN A 437 -6.62 6.51 11.62
N ARG A 438 -7.87 6.79 12.04
CA ARG A 438 -9.09 6.15 11.50
C ARG A 438 -9.85 7.04 10.52
N SER A 439 -9.81 8.35 10.73
CA SER A 439 -10.63 9.33 10.00
C SER A 439 -10.03 9.73 8.66
N THR A 440 -8.70 9.58 8.50
CA THR A 440 -8.01 9.89 7.24
C THR A 440 -8.42 8.89 6.17
N GLY A 441 -9.39 9.29 5.35
CA GLY A 441 -9.83 8.52 4.19
C GLY A 441 -8.86 8.61 3.01
N PHE A 442 -9.10 7.76 2.03
CA PHE A 442 -8.34 7.73 0.78
C PHE A 442 -8.61 8.97 -0.09
N ARG A 443 -7.54 9.57 -0.62
CA ARG A 443 -7.61 10.74 -1.52
C ARG A 443 -6.85 10.47 -2.82
N TRP A 444 -7.57 10.54 -3.94
CA TRP A 444 -6.94 10.53 -5.26
C TRP A 444 -6.07 11.76 -5.49
N VAL A 445 -6.55 12.93 -5.05
CA VAL A 445 -5.89 14.22 -5.23
C VAL A 445 -5.35 14.72 -3.90
N GLN A 446 -4.06 15.02 -3.85
CA GLN A 446 -3.39 15.59 -2.69
C GLN A 446 -2.46 16.72 -3.11
N ASN A 447 -2.90 17.97 -2.98
CA ASN A 447 -2.07 19.12 -3.36
C ASN A 447 -1.00 19.44 -2.30
N ALA A 448 -1.32 19.22 -1.03
CA ALA A 448 -0.44 19.41 0.12
C ALA A 448 -0.64 18.23 1.08
N PRO A 449 0.21 17.19 1.01
CA PRO A 449 0.09 16.05 1.89
C PRO A 449 0.47 16.47 3.32
N SER A 450 -0.35 16.05 4.28
CA SER A 450 -0.06 16.17 5.71
C SER A 450 0.46 14.83 6.20
N TYR A 451 1.64 14.84 6.82
CA TYR A 451 2.23 13.66 7.46
C TYR A 451 1.52 13.41 8.78
#